data_AF-A0AAD2DEG3-F1
#
_entry.id   AF-A0AAD2DEG3-F1
#
_cell.length_a   1.000
_cell.length_b   1.000
_cell.length_c   1.000
_cell.angle_alpha   90.00
_cell.angle_beta   90.00
_cell.angle_gamma   90.00
#
_symmetry.space_group_name_H-M   'P 1'
#
loop_
_entity.id
_entity.type
_entity.pdbx_description
1 polymer ?
#
loop_
_entity_poly.entity_id
_entity_poly.type
_entity_poly.pdbx_seq_one_letter_code
_entity_poly.pdbx_strand_id
1 'polypeptide(L)' 'MENTIIALKQKQEHYFVNKKIVIIKIYESVHLVKIRFENTDICTIVDISALSDAPDFTNTISLRLLEDKKIWS' A
#
# COMPACT_ATOMS: atom_id res chain seq x y z
N MET A 1 -19.81 -15.34 -5.20
CA MET A 1 -19.01 -14.78 -6.31
C MET A 1 -17.85 -13.93 -5.78
N GLU A 2 -18.07 -13.07 -4.77
CA GLU A 2 -17.01 -12.29 -4.09
C GLU A 2 -15.83 -13.12 -3.56
N ASN A 3 -16.10 -14.26 -2.91
CA ASN A 3 -15.03 -15.10 -2.31
C ASN A 3 -14.02 -15.63 -3.35
N THR A 4 -14.48 -15.92 -4.58
CA THR A 4 -13.61 -16.39 -5.66
C THR A 4 -12.71 -15.27 -6.18
N ILE A 5 -13.21 -14.04 -6.25
CA ILE A 5 -12.45 -12.85 -6.69
C ILE A 5 -11.37 -12.50 -5.66
N ILE A 6 -11.71 -12.54 -4.36
CA ILE A 6 -10.73 -12.29 -3.28
C ILE A 6 -9.64 -13.37 -3.29
N ALA A 7 -10.00 -14.64 -3.46
CA ALA A 7 -9.04 -15.75 -3.54
C ALA A 7 -8.12 -15.65 -4.77
N LEU A 8 -8.64 -15.20 -5.92
CA LEU A 8 -7.84 -14.95 -7.12
C LEU A 8 -6.92 -13.74 -6.94
N LYS A 9 -7.41 -12.64 -6.33
CA LYS A 9 -6.57 -11.49 -5.96
C LYS A 9 -5.47 -11.86 -4.97
N GLN A 10 -5.71 -12.80 -4.06
CA GLN A 10 -4.70 -13.27 -3.10
C GLN A 10 -3.57 -14.11 -3.73
N LYS A 11 -3.77 -14.71 -4.91
CA LYS A 11 -2.69 -15.43 -5.62
C LYS A 11 -1.66 -14.49 -6.24
N GLN A 12 -2.03 -13.23 -6.47
CA GLN A 12 -1.14 -12.21 -6.95
C GLN A 12 -0.47 -11.53 -5.75
N GLU A 13 0.82 -11.22 -5.88
CA GLU A 13 1.51 -10.43 -4.87
C GLU A 13 1.04 -8.98 -4.95
N HIS A 14 0.76 -8.40 -3.79
CA HIS A 14 0.38 -6.99 -3.68
C HIS A 14 1.37 -6.28 -2.78
N TYR A 15 1.63 -5.02 -3.11
CA TYR A 15 2.56 -4.16 -2.39
C TYR A 15 1.89 -2.84 -2.04
N PHE A 16 2.15 -2.36 -0.82
CA PHE A 16 1.92 -0.97 -0.42
C PHE A 16 3.29 -0.32 -0.25
N VAL A 17 3.62 0.61 -1.14
CA VAL A 17 4.98 1.14 -1.30
C VAL A 17 5.96 -0.02 -1.55
N ASN A 18 6.94 -0.25 -0.67
CA ASN A 18 7.92 -1.33 -0.76
C ASN A 18 7.61 -2.53 0.14
N LYS A 19 6.41 -2.59 0.73
CA LYS A 19 6.02 -3.65 1.66
C LYS A 19 5.01 -4.57 1.03
N LYS A 20 5.26 -5.87 1.06
CA LYS A 20 4.32 -6.89 0.62
C LYS A 20 3.15 -6.98 1.61
N ILE A 21 1.93 -7.11 1.07
CA ILE A 21 0.69 -7.08 1.84
C ILE A 21 -0.25 -8.20 1.41
N VAL A 22 -1.22 -8.49 2.27
CA VAL A 22 -2.35 -9.37 1.99
C VAL A 22 -3.63 -8.54 2.04
N ILE A 23 -4.45 -8.66 1.01
CA ILE A 23 -5.78 -8.06 0.98
C ILE A 23 -6.71 -8.87 1.89
N ILE A 24 -7.25 -8.21 2.91
CA ILE A 24 -8.21 -8.80 3.86
C ILE A 24 -9.65 -8.55 3.38
N LYS A 25 -9.96 -7.31 2.98
CA LYS A 25 -11.31 -6.91 2.56
C LYS A 25 -11.26 -5.72 1.63
N ILE A 26 -12.11 -5.73 0.60
CA ILE A 26 -12.29 -4.62 -0.33
C ILE A 26 -13.63 -3.94 -0.01
N TYR A 27 -13.63 -2.61 0.03
CA TYR A 27 -14.81 -1.77 0.18
C TYR A 27 -15.00 -1.00 -1.13
N GLU A 28 -15.59 -1.67 -2.13
CA GLU A 28 -15.67 -1.17 -3.51
C GLU A 28 -16.37 0.19 -3.61
N SER A 29 -17.44 0.41 -2.85
CA SER A 29 -18.23 1.65 -2.90
C SER A 29 -17.48 2.91 -2.50
N VAL A 30 -16.36 2.78 -1.79
CA VAL A 30 -15.54 3.90 -1.30
C VAL A 30 -14.09 3.81 -1.78
N HIS A 31 -13.78 2.89 -2.71
CA HIS A 31 -12.43 2.67 -3.24
C HIS A 31 -11.37 2.39 -2.15
N LEU A 32 -11.77 1.77 -1.04
CA LEU A 32 -10.86 1.43 0.06
C LEU A 32 -10.60 -0.07 0.14
N VAL A 33 -9.43 -0.42 0.69
CA VAL A 33 -9.03 -1.79 0.94
C VAL A 33 -8.39 -1.92 2.31
N LYS A 34 -8.84 -2.90 3.09
CA LYS A 34 -8.19 -3.34 4.31
C LYS A 34 -7.06 -4.30 3.95
N ILE A 35 -5.86 -3.95 4.35
CA ILE A 35 -4.64 -4.74 4.11
C ILE A 35 -3.98 -5.13 5.43
N ARG A 36 -3.15 -6.17 5.38
CA ARG A 36 -2.21 -6.53 6.44
C ARG A 36 -0.83 -6.69 5.84
N PHE A 37 0.20 -6.17 6.50
CA PHE A 37 1.57 -6.34 6.05
C PHE A 37 2.05 -7.77 6.28
N GLU A 38 2.73 -8.34 5.28
CA GLU A 38 3.31 -9.66 5.37
C GLU A 38 4.33 -9.69 6.53
N ASN A 39 4.22 -10.68 7.41
CA ASN A 39 5.01 -10.84 8.64
C ASN A 39 4.68 -9.90 9.81
N THR A 40 3.53 -9.22 9.78
CA THR A 40 3.03 -8.47 10.95
C THR A 40 1.54 -8.71 11.15
N ASP A 41 1.05 -8.46 12.37
CA ASP A 41 -0.39 -8.37 12.65
C ASP A 41 -0.96 -6.97 12.41
N ILE A 42 -0.15 -6.06 11.86
CA ILE A 42 -0.55 -4.68 11.61
C ILE A 42 -1.49 -4.66 10.39
N CYS A 43 -2.70 -4.17 10.64
CA CYS A 43 -3.69 -3.92 9.61
C CYS A 43 -3.88 -2.41 9.40
N THR A 44 -4.13 -2.00 8.16
CA THR A 44 -4.49 -0.63 7.84
C THR A 44 -5.52 -0.60 6.72
N ILE A 45 -6.12 0.57 6.49
CA ILE A 45 -7.03 0.84 5.38
C ILE A 45 -6.38 1.89 4.49
N VAL A 46 -6.27 1.57 3.21
CA VAL A 46 -5.69 2.46 2.20
C VAL A 46 -6.62 2.56 1.00
N ASP A 47 -6.39 3.56 0.16
CA ASP A 47 -7.01 3.63 -1.15
C ASP A 47 -6.53 2.46 -2.03
N ILE A 48 -7.43 1.86 -2.80
CA ILE A 48 -7.10 0.74 -3.70
C ILE A 48 -6.01 1.12 -4.70
N SER A 49 -6.01 2.36 -5.18
CA SER A 49 -5.01 2.86 -6.14
C SER A 49 -3.60 2.98 -5.57
N ALA A 50 -3.44 2.92 -4.25
CA ALA A 50 -2.14 2.91 -3.59
C ALA A 50 -1.46 1.52 -3.60
N LEU A 51 -2.14 0.48 -4.10
CA LEU A 51 -1.59 -0.87 -4.23
C LEU A 51 -0.92 -1.07 -5.60
N SER A 52 0.13 -1.86 -5.62
CA SER A 52 0.90 -2.22 -6.81
C SER A 52 1.20 -3.71 -6.86
N ASP A 53 1.39 -4.23 -8.07
CA ASP A 53 1.83 -5.61 -8.31
C ASP A 53 3.36 -5.77 -8.15
N ALA A 54 4.08 -4.68 -7.91
CA ALA A 54 5.53 -4.66 -7.67
C ALA A 54 5.90 -3.64 -6.57
N PRO A 55 6.98 -3.88 -5.81
CA PRO A 55 7.44 -2.95 -4.79
C PRO A 55 7.92 -1.63 -5.40
N ASP A 56 7.51 -0.52 -4.81
CA ASP A 56 8.00 0.82 -5.16
C ASP A 56 9.26 1.17 -4.35
N PHE A 57 10.39 1.25 -5.04
CA PHE A 57 11.69 1.64 -4.47
C PHE A 57 12.03 3.12 -4.71
N THR A 58 11.05 3.94 -5.11
CA THR A 58 11.26 5.37 -5.32
C THR A 58 11.76 6.01 -4.04
N ASN A 59 12.95 6.60 -4.11
CA ASN A 59 13.53 7.32 -2.98
C ASN A 59 12.71 8.59 -2.71
N THR A 60 11.98 8.59 -1.61
CA THR A 60 11.27 9.78 -1.14
C THR A 60 12.12 10.52 -0.11
N ILE A 61 12.27 11.83 -0.27
CA ILE A 61 12.77 12.71 0.78
C ILE A 61 11.58 13.41 1.44
N SER A 62 11.60 13.53 2.76
CA SER A 62 10.61 14.34 3.48
C SER A 62 10.71 15.80 3.02
N LEU A 63 9.57 16.44 2.72
CA LEU A 63 9.52 17.86 2.37
C LEU A 63 10.16 18.75 3.44
N ARG A 64 10.04 18.36 4.71
CA ARG A 64 10.70 19.04 5.84
C ARG A 64 12.22 19.09 5.66
N LEU A 65 12.82 18.00 5.17
CA LEU A 65 14.26 17.94 4.92
C LEU A 65 14.69 18.78 3.71
N LEU A 66 13.76 19.17 2.83
CA LEU A 66 14.01 20.09 1.72
C LEU A 66 13.93 21.56 2.17
N GLU A 67 13.09 21.88 3.16
CA GLU A 67 13.00 23.23 3.73
C GLU A 67 14.28 23.61 4.49
N ASP A 68 14.86 22.68 5.26
CA ASP A 68 16.09 22.92 6.02
C ASP A 68 17.33 23.17 5.13
N LYS A 69 17.28 22.79 3.85
CA LYS A 69 18.37 23.02 2.88
C LYS A 69 18.37 24.43 2.27
N LYS A 70 17.35 25.25 2.49
CA LYS A 70 17.25 26.62 1.92
C LYS A 70 17.96 27.72 2.73
N ILE A 71 18.72 27.40 3.78
CA ILE A 71 19.33 28.40 4.68
C ILE A 71 20.78 28.79 4.32
N TRP A 72 21.38 28.21 3.28
CA TRP A 72 22.75 28.58 2.87
C TRP A 72 22.84 28.86 1.36
N SER A 73 22.38 30.05 0.97
CA SER A 73 22.75 30.71 -0.29
C SER A 73 23.03 32.18 -0.01
#